data_AF-A0A453F5M4-F1
#
_entry.id   AF-A0A453F5M4-F1
#
_cell.length_a   1.000
_cell.length_b   1.000
_cell.length_c   1.000
_cell.angle_alpha   90.00
_cell.angle_beta   90.00
_cell.angle_gamma   90.00
#
_symmetry.space_group_name_H-M   'P 1'
#
loop_
_entity.id
_entity.type
_entity.pdbx_description
1 polymer ?
#
loop_
_entity_poly.entity_id
_entity_poly.type
_entity_poly.pdbx_seq_one_letter_code
_entity_poly.pdbx_strand_id
1 'polypeptide(L)'
;MKQRKCSLQLLLVKGRAEWIDKSHKKCLILWLRIQDWANYILDFVKENGLEVTTIEDIRSGIETHGTELAGIDRGVLMRALRLLEQKGKAVIFKGSSADDEGVKFSV
;
A
#
# COMPACT_ATOMS: atom_id res chain seq x y z
N MET A 1 -33.36 5.56 -5.10
CA MET A 1 -31.98 5.34 -5.62
C MET A 1 -30.97 6.47 -5.33
N LYS A 2 -31.34 7.59 -4.67
CA LYS A 2 -30.42 8.74 -4.44
C LYS A 2 -29.39 8.55 -3.31
N GLN A 3 -29.71 7.76 -2.28
CA GLN A 3 -28.82 7.61 -1.11
C GLN A 3 -27.53 6.80 -1.34
N ARG A 4 -27.54 5.79 -2.23
CA ARG A 4 -26.36 4.93 -2.47
C ARG A 4 -25.21 5.63 -3.22
N LYS A 5 -25.50 6.67 -4.01
CA LYS A 5 -24.47 7.45 -4.73
C LYS A 5 -23.73 8.41 -3.79
N CYS A 6 -24.42 8.96 -2.78
CA CYS A 6 -23.82 9.87 -1.82
C CYS A 6 -22.77 9.20 -0.91
N SER A 7 -22.90 7.91 -0.59
CA SER A 7 -21.95 7.22 0.29
C SER A 7 -20.61 6.95 -0.39
N LEU A 8 -20.60 6.54 -1.66
CA LEU A 8 -19.35 6.28 -2.38
C LEU A 8 -18.57 7.57 -2.65
N GLN A 9 -19.25 8.65 -3.06
CA GLN A 9 -18.61 9.96 -3.22
C GLN A 9 -17.98 10.45 -1.92
N LEU A 10 -18.64 10.24 -0.78
CA LEU A 10 -18.07 10.57 0.52
C LEU A 10 -16.80 9.77 0.82
N LEU A 11 -16.76 8.48 0.49
CA LEU A 11 -15.57 7.64 0.66
C LEU A 11 -14.43 8.11 -0.25
N LEU A 12 -14.72 8.45 -1.50
CA LEU A 12 -13.74 9.00 -2.44
C LEU A 12 -13.14 10.32 -1.92
N VAL A 13 -13.98 11.26 -1.47
CA VAL A 13 -13.53 12.54 -0.90
C VAL A 13 -12.68 12.34 0.36
N LYS A 14 -13.03 11.34 1.18
CA LYS A 14 -12.25 10.98 2.38
C LYS A 14 -10.97 10.18 2.08
N GLY A 15 -10.68 9.85 0.82
CA GLY A 15 -9.55 8.99 0.43
C GLY A 15 -9.70 7.53 0.90
N ARG A 16 -10.92 7.13 1.25
CA ARG A 16 -11.31 5.78 1.72
C ARG A 16 -11.81 4.90 0.58
N ALA A 17 -11.81 5.43 -0.63
CA ALA A 17 -12.01 4.68 -1.85
C ALA A 17 -11.20 5.33 -2.98
N GLU A 18 -10.82 4.53 -3.96
CA GLU A 18 -10.18 5.01 -5.19
C GLU A 18 -10.77 4.29 -6.40
N TRP A 19 -10.93 5.01 -7.51
CA TRP A 19 -11.27 4.37 -8.78
C TRP A 19 -10.07 3.58 -9.30
N ILE A 20 -10.33 2.35 -9.76
CA ILE A 20 -9.28 1.47 -10.30
C ILE A 20 -9.03 1.78 -11.78
N ASP A 21 -10.05 2.27 -12.49
CA ASP A 21 -10.01 2.57 -13.92
C ASP A 21 -10.60 3.95 -14.23
N LYS A 22 -10.24 4.49 -15.40
CA LYS A 22 -10.78 5.78 -15.90
C LYS A 22 -12.28 5.71 -16.22
N SER A 23 -12.85 4.51 -16.34
CA SER A 23 -14.27 4.32 -16.63
C SER A 23 -15.16 4.46 -15.39
N HIS A 24 -14.55 4.56 -14.19
CA HIS A 24 -15.22 4.63 -12.90
C HIS A 24 -16.26 3.52 -12.70
N LYS A 25 -15.96 2.31 -13.22
CA LYS A 25 -16.84 1.13 -13.08
C LYS A 25 -16.43 0.25 -11.91
N LYS A 26 -15.18 0.32 -11.47
CA LYS A 26 -14.64 -0.44 -10.34
C LYS A 26 -13.92 0.48 -9.36
N CYS A 27 -14.25 0.37 -8.08
CA CYS A 27 -13.59 1.10 -7.01
C CYS A 27 -12.94 0.13 -6.01
N LEU A 28 -11.76 0.51 -5.53
CA LEU A 28 -11.11 -0.10 -4.38
C LEU A 28 -11.61 0.63 -3.13
N ILE A 29 -12.08 -0.12 -2.13
CA ILE A 29 -12.44 0.44 -0.83
C ILE A 29 -11.26 0.23 0.12
N LEU A 30 -10.87 1.28 0.84
CA LEU A 30 -9.65 1.31 1.62
C LEU A 30 -9.94 1.35 3.13
N TRP A 31 -9.30 0.44 3.87
CA TRP A 31 -9.32 0.42 5.33
C TRP A 31 -8.44 1.50 5.98
N LEU A 32 -7.37 1.91 5.32
CA LEU A 32 -6.57 3.08 5.65
C LEU A 32 -6.24 3.78 4.34
N ARG A 33 -6.08 5.11 4.37
CA ARG A 33 -5.71 5.83 3.15
C ARG A 33 -4.32 5.37 2.72
N ILE A 34 -4.04 5.41 1.41
CA ILE A 34 -2.72 5.04 0.89
C ILE A 34 -1.59 5.84 1.56
N GLN A 35 -1.83 7.11 1.90
CA GLN A 35 -0.87 7.93 2.64
C GLN A 35 -0.64 7.43 4.07
N ASP A 36 -1.68 6.98 4.75
CA ASP A 36 -1.56 6.45 6.12
C ASP A 36 -0.80 5.12 6.08
N TRP A 37 -1.10 4.24 5.10
CA TRP A 37 -0.33 3.03 4.84
C TRP A 37 1.15 3.32 4.54
N ALA A 38 1.43 4.32 3.70
CA ALA A 38 2.80 4.70 3.37
C ALA A 38 3.60 5.15 4.61
N ASN A 39 2.97 5.91 5.51
CA ASN A 39 3.59 6.29 6.77
C ASN A 39 3.79 5.08 7.69
N TYR A 40 2.76 4.24 7.84
CA TYR A 40 2.84 3.01 8.64
C TYR A 40 3.97 2.09 8.17
N ILE A 41 4.12 1.90 6.86
CA ILE A 41 5.20 1.08 6.28
C ILE A 41 6.57 1.68 6.61
N LEU A 42 6.73 3.00 6.51
CA LEU A 42 8.00 3.66 6.87
C LEU A 42 8.35 3.46 8.35
N ASP A 43 7.37 3.60 9.24
CA ASP A 43 7.59 3.41 10.67
C ASP A 43 7.92 1.94 10.98
N PHE A 44 7.18 1.01 10.36
CA PHE A 44 7.45 -0.42 10.44
C PHE A 44 8.87 -0.79 10.01
N VAL A 45 9.35 -0.32 8.86
CA VAL A 45 10.70 -0.67 8.39
C VAL A 45 11.79 -0.01 9.23
N LYS A 46 11.53 1.19 9.79
CA LYS A 46 12.41 1.85 10.76
C LYS A 46 12.56 1.04 12.04
N GLU A 47 11.45 0.64 12.62
CA GLU A 47 11.41 -0.08 13.89
C GLU A 47 12.06 -1.47 13.78
N ASN A 48 11.94 -2.11 12.62
CA ASN A 48 12.54 -3.42 12.34
C ASN A 48 13.94 -3.35 11.70
N GLY A 49 14.48 -2.15 11.44
CA GLY A 49 15.80 -1.99 10.83
C GLY A 49 15.92 -2.54 9.39
N LEU A 50 14.83 -2.51 8.64
CA LEU A 50 14.75 -3.06 7.28
C LEU A 50 15.14 -2.01 6.23
N GLU A 51 16.30 -2.18 5.59
CA GLU A 51 16.72 -1.32 4.47
C GLU A 51 16.26 -1.84 3.10
N VAL A 52 16.32 -3.15 2.90
CA VAL A 52 15.92 -3.83 1.66
C VAL A 52 15.10 -5.05 2.03
N THR A 53 13.92 -5.20 1.43
CA THR A 53 13.01 -6.32 1.70
C THR A 53 12.17 -6.62 0.46
N THR A 54 11.55 -7.80 0.41
CA THR A 54 10.64 -8.16 -0.67
C THR A 54 9.21 -7.69 -0.37
N ILE A 55 8.39 -7.58 -1.42
CA ILE A 55 6.95 -7.32 -1.22
C ILE A 55 6.30 -8.43 -0.39
N GLU A 56 6.71 -9.68 -0.58
CA GLU A 56 6.10 -10.81 0.13
C GLU A 56 6.53 -10.86 1.60
N ASP A 57 7.74 -10.42 1.95
CA ASP A 57 8.17 -10.27 3.35
C ASP A 57 7.32 -9.22 4.09
N ILE A 58 7.01 -8.09 3.45
CA ILE A 58 6.12 -7.07 4.04
C ILE A 58 4.69 -7.61 4.22
N ARG A 59 4.25 -8.59 3.42
CA ARG A 59 2.90 -9.16 3.50
C ARG A 59 2.80 -10.34 4.46
N SER A 60 3.86 -11.14 4.54
CA SER A 60 3.81 -12.48 5.13
C SER A 60 5.10 -12.92 5.84
N GLY A 61 6.10 -12.04 5.92
CA GLY A 61 7.34 -12.27 6.67
C GLY A 61 7.11 -12.28 8.19
N ILE A 62 8.14 -12.73 8.91
CA ILE A 62 8.08 -12.97 10.36
C ILE A 62 7.80 -11.68 11.13
N GLU A 63 8.45 -10.59 10.74
CA GLU A 63 8.36 -9.25 11.31
C GLU A 63 6.94 -8.67 11.18
N THR A 64 6.22 -9.10 10.14
CA THR A 64 4.88 -8.62 9.80
C THR A 64 3.80 -9.29 10.68
N HIS A 65 4.06 -10.47 11.25
CA HIS A 65 3.06 -11.21 12.03
C HIS A 65 2.53 -10.41 13.22
N GLY A 66 1.19 -10.36 13.34
CA GLY A 66 0.52 -9.61 14.41
C GLY A 66 0.38 -8.11 14.16
N THR A 67 0.86 -7.61 13.03
CA THR A 67 0.67 -6.22 12.59
C THR A 67 -0.48 -6.09 11.59
N GLU A 68 -0.94 -4.87 11.34
CA GLU A 68 -1.94 -4.56 10.30
C GLU A 68 -1.43 -4.85 8.87
N LEU A 69 -0.11 -5.01 8.67
CA LEU A 69 0.47 -5.36 7.37
C LEU A 69 0.31 -6.86 7.04
N ALA A 70 0.03 -7.71 8.03
CA ALA A 70 -0.14 -9.13 7.83
C ALA A 70 -1.29 -9.42 6.86
N GLY A 71 -0.96 -10.02 5.72
CA GLY A 71 -1.92 -10.35 4.67
C GLY A 71 -2.45 -9.14 3.91
N ILE A 72 -1.80 -7.97 3.97
CA ILE A 72 -2.22 -6.80 3.21
C ILE A 72 -2.35 -7.14 1.71
N ASP A 73 -3.42 -6.63 1.10
CA ASP A 73 -3.63 -6.75 -0.34
C ASP A 73 -2.44 -6.17 -1.11
N ARG A 74 -1.91 -6.95 -2.06
CA ARG A 74 -0.73 -6.56 -2.84
C ARG A 74 -0.96 -5.24 -3.59
N GLY A 75 -2.17 -5.00 -4.08
CA GLY A 75 -2.52 -3.76 -4.79
C GLY A 75 -2.48 -2.53 -3.87
N VAL A 76 -2.99 -2.65 -2.64
CA VAL A 76 -2.90 -1.59 -1.63
C VAL A 76 -1.46 -1.31 -1.23
N LEU A 77 -0.69 -2.36 -0.94
CA LEU A 77 0.73 -2.24 -0.60
C LEU A 77 1.50 -1.55 -1.72
N MET A 78 1.32 -1.99 -2.97
CA MET A 78 2.01 -1.38 -4.11
C MET A 78 1.64 0.08 -4.33
N ARG A 79 0.39 0.50 -4.08
CA ARG A 79 0.00 1.91 -4.13
C ARG A 79 0.76 2.73 -3.06
N ALA A 80 0.90 2.19 -1.86
CA ALA A 80 1.63 2.85 -0.78
C ALA A 80 3.13 2.94 -1.07
N LEU A 81 3.76 1.85 -1.53
CA LEU A 81 5.17 1.84 -1.91
C LEU A 81 5.46 2.79 -3.08
N ARG A 82 4.59 2.85 -4.09
CA ARG A 82 4.72 3.81 -5.20
C ARG A 82 4.61 5.27 -4.73
N LEU A 83 3.75 5.54 -3.74
CA LEU A 83 3.69 6.86 -3.12
C LEU A 83 5.00 7.20 -2.39
N LEU A 84 5.62 6.23 -1.71
CA LEU A 84 6.93 6.42 -1.08
C LEU A 84 8.05 6.64 -2.09
N GLU A 85 8.02 5.91 -3.20
CA GLU A 85 8.96 6.08 -4.32
C GLU A 85 8.85 7.48 -4.94
N GLN A 86 7.63 7.98 -5.18
CA GLN A 86 7.40 9.35 -5.64
C GLN A 86 7.92 10.41 -4.66
N LYS A 87 7.97 10.09 -3.37
CA LYS A 87 8.53 10.96 -2.31
C LYS A 87 10.04 10.79 -2.12
N GLY A 88 10.70 9.94 -2.92
CA GLY A 88 12.13 9.64 -2.81
C GLY A 88 12.51 8.86 -1.54
N LYS A 89 11.55 8.19 -0.90
CA LYS A 89 11.76 7.41 0.33
C LYS A 89 11.89 5.91 0.11
N ALA A 90 11.63 5.45 -1.11
CA ALA A 90 11.76 4.06 -1.48
C ALA A 90 12.15 3.95 -2.97
N VAL A 91 12.71 2.82 -3.35
CA VAL A 91 12.98 2.45 -4.74
C VAL A 91 12.49 1.03 -4.94
N ILE A 92 11.52 0.84 -5.83
CA ILE A 92 11.00 -0.48 -6.15
C ILE A 92 11.82 -1.05 -7.31
N PHE A 93 12.30 -2.27 -7.16
CA PHE A 93 13.09 -2.95 -8.18
C PHE A 93 12.52 -4.35 -8.44
N LYS A 94 12.68 -4.81 -9.68
CA LYS A 94 12.34 -6.19 -10.05
C LYS A 94 13.55 -7.07 -9.77
N GLY A 95 13.36 -8.16 -9.04
CA GLY A 95 14.32 -9.23 -8.97
C GLY A 95 14.23 -10.17 -10.17
N SER A 96 14.79 -11.36 -10.02
CA SER A 96 14.97 -12.35 -11.09
C SER A 96 13.66 -12.98 -11.57
N SER A 97 12.61 -12.96 -10.75
CA SER A 97 11.26 -13.44 -11.04
C SER A 97 10.18 -12.44 -10.61
N ALA A 98 8.92 -12.68 -11.01
CA ALA A 98 7.79 -11.81 -10.65
C ALA A 98 7.46 -11.80 -9.15
N ASP A 99 7.87 -12.86 -8.43
CA ASP A 99 7.77 -12.99 -6.99
C ASP A 99 8.96 -12.32 -6.26
N ASP A 100 9.98 -11.87 -7.01
CA ASP A 100 11.17 -11.18 -6.49
C ASP A 100 11.08 -9.65 -6.62
N GLU A 101 9.88 -9.05 -6.74
CA GLU A 101 9.81 -7.58 -6.62
C GLU A 101 10.24 -7.17 -5.20
N GLY A 102 11.29 -6.38 -5.15
CA GLY A 102 11.89 -5.86 -3.92
C GLY A 102 11.69 -4.36 -3.79
N VAL A 103 11.88 -3.88 -2.57
CA VAL A 103 11.88 -2.46 -2.27
C VAL A 103 13.08 -2.14 -1.39
N LYS A 104 13.81 -1.10 -1.76
CA LYS A 104 14.85 -0.48 -0.94
C LYS A 104 14.29 0.80 -0.35
N PHE A 105 14.32 0.93 0.96
CA PHE A 105 13.91 2.15 1.65
C PHE A 105 15.09 3.11 1.85
N SER A 106 14.80 4.40 1.80
CA SER A 106 15.72 5.49 2.12
C SER A 106 15.21 6.12 3.42
N VAL A 107 15.73 5.58 4.52
CA VAL A 107 15.18 5.75 5.87
C VAL A 107 16.03 6.69 6.70
#